data_AF-A0A2D9TN19-F1
#
_entry.id   AF-A0A2D9TN19-F1
#
_cell.length_a   1.000
_cell.length_b   1.000
_cell.length_c   1.000
_cell.angle_alpha   90.00
_cell.angle_beta   90.00
_cell.angle_gamma   90.00
#
_symmetry.space_group_name_H-M   'P 1'
#
loop_
_entity.id
_entity.type
_entity.pdbx_description
1 polymer ?
#
loop_
_entity_poly.entity_id
_entity_poly.type
_entity_poly.pdbx_seq_one_letter_code
_entity_poly.pdbx_strand_id
1 'polypeptide(L)'
;MKKIKNSELDRLIKEHQYFYLPHLLKLSQDKDEKYHEKLNSLSLRYPKREFLKNFIKKHNINLDAILDEFIENNPKISKSKRTLSNNNLANERIKENDFATENLAKIYIKQNKISEAIKIYKKLLSNNSKKKSYFAKKIEKLKS
;
A
#
# COMPACT_ATOMS: atom_id res chain seq x y z
N MET A 1 -10.83 -11.32 30.38
CA MET A 1 -9.68 -11.31 29.45
C MET A 1 -8.57 -10.40 30.01
N LYS A 2 -7.32 -10.87 30.11
CA LYS A 2 -6.19 -10.01 30.51
C LYS A 2 -6.02 -8.89 29.49
N LYS A 3 -6.08 -7.62 29.91
CA LYS A 3 -5.77 -6.47 29.06
C LYS A 3 -4.27 -6.49 28.75
N ILE A 4 -3.93 -6.60 27.47
CA ILE A 4 -2.54 -6.54 26.98
C ILE A 4 -2.03 -5.10 27.19
N LYS A 5 -0.83 -4.96 27.76
CA LYS A 5 -0.25 -3.64 28.07
C LYS A 5 0.23 -2.96 26.77
N ASN A 6 0.06 -1.64 26.67
CA ASN A 6 0.54 -0.87 25.52
C ASN A 6 2.06 -1.01 25.29
N SER A 7 2.85 -1.16 26.35
CA SER A 7 4.30 -1.39 26.24
C SER A 7 4.66 -2.71 25.55
N GLU A 8 3.85 -3.77 25.73
CA GLU A 8 4.05 -5.05 25.03
C GLU A 8 3.66 -4.95 23.56
N LEU A 9 2.59 -4.19 23.26
CA LEU A 9 2.17 -3.92 21.89
C LEU A 9 3.23 -3.12 21.13
N ASP A 10 3.81 -2.10 21.76
CA ASP A 10 4.86 -1.27 21.15
C ASP A 10 6.13 -2.08 20.85
N ARG A 11 6.51 -2.98 21.76
CA ARG A 11 7.62 -3.91 21.54
C ARG A 11 7.35 -4.83 20.34
N LEU A 12 6.14 -5.42 20.27
CA LEU A 12 5.76 -6.31 19.18
C LEU A 12 5.70 -5.59 17.82
N ILE A 13 5.23 -4.34 17.79
CA ILE A 13 5.23 -3.51 16.58
C ILE A 13 6.66 -3.28 16.09
N LYS A 14 7.59 -3.03 17.00
CA LYS A 14 9.00 -2.79 16.68
C LYS A 14 9.72 -4.03 16.20
N GLU A 15 9.53 -5.16 16.86
CA GLU A 15 10.16 -6.45 16.51
C GLU A 15 9.56 -7.06 15.23
N HIS A 16 8.29 -6.77 14.95
CA HIS A 16 7.57 -7.34 13.84
C HIS A 16 6.81 -6.26 13.07
N GLN A 17 7.53 -5.49 12.27
CA GLN A 17 7.00 -4.36 11.47
C GLN A 17 5.82 -4.74 10.56
N TYR A 18 5.74 -6.00 10.12
CA TYR A 18 4.64 -6.51 9.28
C TYR A 18 3.58 -7.29 10.08
N PHE A 19 3.73 -7.40 11.40
CA PHE A 19 2.75 -8.05 12.26
C PHE A 19 1.64 -7.07 12.62
N TYR A 20 0.47 -7.40 12.12
CA TYR A 20 -0.66 -6.51 12.00
C TYR A 20 -1.50 -6.38 13.29
N LEU A 21 -1.61 -7.48 14.02
CA LEU A 21 -2.52 -7.60 15.15
C LEU A 21 -2.19 -6.67 16.33
N PRO A 22 -0.91 -6.37 16.66
CA PRO A 22 -0.58 -5.40 17.70
C PRO A 22 -1.03 -3.99 17.32
N HIS A 23 -0.92 -3.62 16.04
CA HIS A 23 -1.40 -2.34 15.54
C HIS A 23 -2.92 -2.23 15.69
N LEU A 24 -3.67 -3.29 15.38
CA LEU A 24 -5.12 -3.36 15.59
C LEU A 24 -5.52 -3.30 17.07
N LEU A 25 -4.84 -4.07 17.93
CA LEU A 25 -5.12 -4.08 19.36
C LEU A 25 -4.82 -2.73 19.99
N LYS A 26 -3.74 -2.06 19.58
CA LYS A 26 -3.43 -0.69 19.98
C LYS A 26 -4.50 0.28 19.48
N LEU A 27 -4.96 0.14 18.23
CA LEU A 27 -6.04 0.93 17.66
C LEU A 27 -7.37 0.77 18.41
N SER A 28 -7.67 -0.44 18.90
CA SER A 28 -8.90 -0.71 19.66
C SER A 28 -8.92 -0.01 21.03
N GLN A 29 -7.73 0.32 21.57
CA GLN A 29 -7.59 1.01 22.84
C GLN A 29 -7.58 2.54 22.67
N ASP A 30 -7.34 3.04 21.46
CA ASP A 30 -7.12 4.46 21.16
C ASP A 30 -8.27 5.01 20.30
N LYS A 31 -9.09 5.92 20.85
CA LYS A 31 -10.25 6.52 20.16
C LYS A 31 -9.86 7.71 19.29
N ASP A 32 -8.85 7.52 18.45
CA ASP A 32 -8.28 8.56 17.61
C ASP A 32 -9.20 8.94 16.43
N GLU A 33 -9.25 10.21 16.05
CA GLU A 33 -10.03 10.69 14.88
C GLU A 33 -9.61 10.03 13.55
N LYS A 34 -8.36 9.53 13.49
CA LYS A 34 -7.78 8.82 12.33
C LYS A 34 -7.96 7.30 12.38
N TYR A 35 -8.82 6.79 13.27
CA TYR A 35 -9.10 5.36 13.45
C TYR A 35 -9.38 4.65 12.13
N HIS A 36 -10.29 5.20 11.32
CA HIS A 36 -10.73 4.58 10.07
C HIS A 36 -9.65 4.56 8.98
N GLU A 37 -8.80 5.60 8.90
CA GLU A 37 -7.68 5.66 7.95
C GLU A 37 -6.59 4.65 8.29
N LYS A 38 -6.25 4.60 9.59
CA LYS A 38 -5.31 3.62 10.14
C LYS A 38 -5.84 2.23 9.81
N LEU A 39 -7.07 1.87 10.19
CA LEU A 39 -7.71 0.57 9.95
C LEU A 39 -7.73 0.15 8.47
N ASN A 40 -8.05 1.07 7.55
CA ASN A 40 -8.10 0.77 6.12
C ASN A 40 -6.70 0.45 5.56
N SER A 41 -5.70 1.30 5.85
CA SER A 41 -4.30 1.09 5.44
C SER A 41 -3.73 -0.23 5.98
N LEU A 42 -4.24 -0.58 7.16
CA LEU A 42 -3.88 -1.72 7.94
C LEU A 42 -4.47 -3.01 7.28
N SER A 43 -5.74 -2.99 6.87
CA SER A 43 -6.40 -4.11 6.18
C SER A 43 -5.81 -4.46 4.81
N LEU A 44 -5.30 -3.45 4.09
CA LEU A 44 -4.70 -3.60 2.76
C LEU A 44 -3.31 -4.27 2.77
N ARG A 45 -2.67 -4.37 3.95
CA ARG A 45 -1.28 -4.83 4.12
C ARG A 45 -1.17 -6.12 4.92
N TYR A 46 -2.02 -7.10 4.66
CA TYR A 46 -1.97 -8.37 5.39
C TYR A 46 -1.25 -9.50 4.60
N PRO A 47 0.03 -9.76 4.90
CA PRO A 47 0.64 -11.03 4.52
C PRO A 47 1.22 -11.77 5.74
N LYS A 48 0.76 -13.03 5.90
CA LYS A 48 1.27 -14.19 6.68
C LYS A 48 0.27 -14.73 7.72
N ARG A 49 -0.58 -15.64 7.25
CA ARG A 49 -1.59 -16.39 8.04
C ARG A 49 -0.99 -17.26 9.15
N GLU A 50 0.25 -17.75 8.97
CA GLU A 50 0.92 -18.64 9.94
C GLU A 50 1.19 -17.97 11.29
N PHE A 51 1.61 -16.70 11.31
CA PHE A 51 1.85 -16.00 12.57
C PHE A 51 0.54 -15.75 13.33
N LEU A 52 -0.52 -15.35 12.61
CA LEU A 52 -1.85 -15.17 13.22
C LEU A 52 -2.33 -16.47 13.86
N LYS A 53 -2.17 -17.59 13.18
CA LYS A 53 -2.50 -18.93 13.71
C LYS A 53 -1.74 -19.23 15.00
N ASN A 54 -0.45 -18.92 15.05
CA ASN A 54 0.37 -19.12 16.26
C ASN A 54 -0.03 -18.17 17.40
N PHE A 55 -0.40 -16.93 17.09
CA PHE A 55 -0.87 -15.97 18.09
C PHE A 55 -2.21 -16.39 18.71
N ILE A 56 -3.19 -16.78 17.88
CA ILE A 56 -4.50 -17.29 18.31
C ILE A 56 -4.32 -18.49 19.24
N LYS A 57 -3.44 -19.43 18.86
CA LYS A 57 -3.08 -20.58 19.68
C LYS A 57 -2.42 -20.19 21.00
N LYS A 58 -1.44 -19.28 20.98
CA LYS A 58 -0.69 -18.84 22.16
C LYS A 58 -1.57 -18.14 23.20
N HIS A 59 -2.58 -17.41 22.76
CA HIS A 59 -3.47 -16.63 23.63
C HIS A 59 -4.82 -17.33 23.89
N ASN A 60 -4.98 -18.60 23.47
CA ASN A 60 -6.19 -19.41 23.63
C ASN A 60 -7.46 -18.67 23.20
N ILE A 61 -7.39 -17.96 22.08
CA ILE A 61 -8.53 -17.20 21.57
C ILE A 61 -9.53 -18.20 20.97
N ASN A 62 -10.76 -18.21 21.50
CA ASN A 62 -11.84 -19.03 20.94
C ASN A 62 -12.38 -18.37 19.66
N LEU A 63 -11.98 -18.91 18.52
CA LEU A 63 -12.34 -18.36 17.21
C LEU A 63 -13.83 -18.57 16.91
N ASP A 64 -14.40 -19.70 17.32
CA ASP A 64 -15.78 -20.08 17.01
C ASP A 64 -16.75 -19.12 17.72
N ALA A 65 -16.50 -18.82 19.00
CA ALA A 65 -17.31 -17.85 19.75
C ALA A 65 -17.27 -16.43 19.13
N ILE A 66 -16.14 -16.03 18.56
CA ILE A 66 -16.00 -14.73 17.89
C ILE A 66 -16.73 -14.71 16.55
N LEU A 67 -16.72 -15.85 15.83
CA LEU A 67 -17.46 -16.00 14.57
C LEU A 67 -18.97 -15.98 14.83
N ASP A 68 -19.44 -16.67 15.86
CA ASP A 68 -20.85 -16.68 16.26
C ASP A 68 -21.32 -15.27 16.63
N GLU A 69 -20.56 -14.57 17.48
CA GLU A 69 -20.84 -13.17 17.86
C GLU A 69 -20.84 -12.25 16.62
N PHE A 70 -19.96 -12.47 15.65
CA PHE A 70 -19.91 -11.68 14.42
C PHE A 70 -21.15 -11.90 13.54
N ILE A 71 -21.58 -13.15 13.38
CA ILE A 71 -22.77 -13.51 12.60
C ILE A 71 -24.02 -12.93 13.26
N GLU A 72 -24.16 -13.10 14.58
CA GLU A 72 -25.28 -12.56 15.36
C GLU A 72 -25.38 -11.04 15.26
N ASN A 73 -24.25 -10.34 15.43
CA ASN A 73 -24.23 -8.88 15.43
C ASN A 73 -24.37 -8.27 14.02
N ASN A 74 -24.20 -9.06 12.95
CA ASN A 74 -24.28 -8.66 11.54
C ASN A 74 -23.80 -7.22 11.29
N PRO A 75 -22.54 -6.90 11.65
CA PRO A 75 -22.09 -5.53 11.77
C PRO A 75 -22.11 -4.85 10.40
N LYS A 76 -22.90 -3.78 10.28
CA LYS A 76 -22.96 -2.95 9.07
C LYS A 76 -22.02 -1.77 9.19
N ILE A 77 -21.22 -1.54 8.15
CA ILE A 77 -20.43 -0.32 8.02
C ILE A 77 -21.41 0.83 7.72
N SER A 78 -21.59 1.71 8.70
CA SER A 78 -22.33 2.97 8.51
C SER A 78 -21.71 3.75 7.36
N LYS A 79 -22.50 4.03 6.32
CA LYS A 79 -22.10 4.99 5.28
C LYS A 79 -22.10 6.37 5.93
N SER A 80 -20.92 6.83 6.33
CA SER A 80 -20.73 8.20 6.77
C SER A 80 -21.26 9.13 5.68
N LYS A 81 -22.25 10.00 6.00
CA LYS A 81 -22.64 11.15 5.18
C LYS A 81 -21.50 12.19 5.22
N ARG A 82 -20.27 11.80 4.85
CA ARG A 82 -19.30 12.78 4.39
C ARG A 82 -19.91 13.30 3.11
N THR A 83 -20.24 14.59 3.08
CA THR A 83 -20.32 15.33 1.83
C THR A 83 -19.04 15.00 1.09
N LEU A 84 -19.14 14.08 0.13
CA LEU A 84 -18.08 13.81 -0.80
C LEU A 84 -17.87 15.15 -1.47
N SER A 85 -16.84 15.88 -1.05
CA SER A 85 -16.26 16.84 -1.98
C SER A 85 -16.02 16.02 -3.23
N ASN A 86 -16.69 16.36 -4.33
CA ASN A 86 -16.51 15.74 -5.65
C ASN A 86 -15.11 16.10 -6.20
N ASN A 87 -14.09 16.11 -5.34
CA ASN A 87 -12.71 16.14 -5.71
C ASN A 87 -12.44 14.77 -6.34
N ASN A 88 -12.48 14.76 -7.66
CA ASN A 88 -12.03 13.65 -8.47
C ASN A 88 -10.56 13.37 -8.11
N LEU A 89 -10.32 12.45 -7.17
CA LEU A 89 -8.97 11.97 -6.81
C LEU A 89 -8.26 11.33 -8.01
N ALA A 90 -9.00 11.03 -9.08
CA ALA A 90 -8.46 10.67 -10.39
C ALA A 90 -7.54 11.76 -10.98
N ASN A 91 -7.78 13.04 -10.68
CA ASN A 91 -6.96 14.16 -11.15
C ASN A 91 -5.65 14.33 -10.35
N GLU A 92 -5.57 13.76 -9.15
CA GLU A 92 -4.34 13.69 -8.35
C GLU A 92 -3.45 12.50 -8.73
N ARG A 93 -3.84 11.71 -9.74
CA ARG A 93 -2.93 10.73 -10.34
C ARG A 93 -1.69 11.48 -10.80
N ILE A 94 -0.61 11.25 -10.06
CA ILE A 94 0.80 11.54 -10.37
C ILE A 94 0.91 11.89 -11.84
N LYS A 95 1.23 13.14 -12.16
CA LYS A 95 1.46 13.59 -13.53
C LYS A 95 2.31 12.51 -14.21
N GLU A 96 1.74 11.79 -15.18
CA GLU A 96 2.37 10.61 -15.81
C GLU A 96 3.79 10.90 -16.30
N ASN A 97 4.09 12.18 -16.50
CA ASN A 97 5.38 12.71 -16.89
C ASN A 97 6.51 12.57 -15.88
N ASP A 98 6.28 12.25 -14.60
CA ASP A 98 7.38 12.27 -13.63
C ASP A 98 8.23 11.00 -13.56
N PHE A 99 7.66 9.84 -13.87
CA PHE A 99 8.37 8.57 -13.79
C PHE A 99 9.02 8.16 -15.12
N ALA A 100 10.34 8.36 -15.25
CA ALA A 100 11.10 7.91 -16.41
C ALA A 100 12.08 6.80 -16.02
N THR A 101 11.86 5.59 -16.55
CA THR A 101 12.76 4.44 -16.39
C THR A 101 13.02 3.74 -17.73
N GLU A 102 14.15 3.05 -17.85
CA GLU A 102 14.49 2.32 -19.08
C GLU A 102 13.46 1.22 -19.39
N ASN A 103 12.95 0.53 -18.37
CA ASN A 103 11.93 -0.50 -18.54
C ASN A 103 10.62 0.08 -19.08
N LEU A 104 10.21 1.26 -18.60
CA LEU A 104 9.02 1.93 -19.12
C LEU A 104 9.18 2.30 -20.60
N ALA A 105 10.35 2.80 -21.01
CA ALA A 105 10.64 3.04 -22.43
C ALA A 105 10.56 1.75 -23.27
N LYS A 106 11.10 0.63 -22.77
CA LYS A 106 11.00 -0.68 -23.45
C LYS A 106 9.56 -1.16 -23.59
N ILE A 107 8.73 -0.96 -22.57
CA ILE A 107 7.30 -1.30 -22.62
C ILE A 107 6.61 -0.47 -23.71
N TYR A 108 6.88 0.83 -23.80
CA TYR A 108 6.29 1.66 -24.87
C TYR A 108 6.74 1.28 -26.27
N ILE A 109 7.99 0.85 -26.46
CA ILE A 109 8.44 0.30 -27.75
C ILE A 109 7.62 -0.96 -28.10
N LYS A 110 7.45 -1.88 -27.14
CA LYS A 110 6.64 -3.11 -27.36
C LYS A 110 5.18 -2.81 -27.69
N GLN A 111 4.66 -1.68 -27.22
CA GLN A 111 3.30 -1.21 -27.50
C GLN A 111 3.22 -0.35 -28.79
N ASN A 112 4.28 -0.29 -29.61
CA ASN A 112 4.39 0.60 -30.78
C ASN A 112 4.20 2.10 -30.48
N LYS A 113 4.37 2.53 -29.23
CA LYS A 113 4.31 3.93 -28.80
C LYS A 113 5.71 4.57 -28.86
N ILE A 114 6.26 4.73 -30.06
CA ILE A 114 7.64 5.16 -30.27
C ILE A 114 7.89 6.60 -29.78
N SER A 115 6.95 7.51 -30.00
CA SER A 115 7.03 8.90 -29.57
C SER A 115 7.15 9.03 -28.04
N GLU A 116 6.37 8.26 -27.30
CA GLU A 116 6.39 8.16 -25.84
C GLU A 116 7.73 7.58 -25.34
N ALA A 117 8.23 6.51 -25.97
CA ALA A 117 9.52 5.93 -25.63
C ALA A 117 10.68 6.92 -25.82
N ILE A 118 10.66 7.71 -26.90
CA ILE A 118 11.66 8.76 -27.15
C ILE A 118 11.60 9.85 -26.08
N LYS A 119 10.40 10.29 -25.64
CA LYS A 119 10.25 11.27 -24.54
C LYS A 119 10.90 10.77 -23.26
N ILE A 120 10.68 9.51 -22.90
CA ILE A 120 11.30 8.89 -21.71
C ILE A 120 12.82 8.86 -21.85
N TYR A 121 13.36 8.42 -22.99
CA TYR A 121 14.80 8.38 -23.18
C TYR A 121 15.44 9.78 -23.16
N LYS A 122 14.77 10.81 -23.67
CA LYS A 122 15.21 12.20 -23.54
C LYS A 122 15.23 12.66 -22.08
N LYS A 123 14.22 12.31 -21.29
CA LYS A 123 14.21 12.62 -19.84
C LYS A 123 15.34 11.91 -19.10
N LEU A 124 15.59 10.64 -19.42
CA LEU A 124 16.70 9.87 -18.87
C LEU A 124 18.08 10.42 -19.28
N LEU A 125 18.20 10.95 -20.51
CA LEU A 125 19.40 11.62 -21.01
C LEU A 125 19.71 12.89 -20.21
N SER A 126 18.68 13.68 -19.89
CA SER A 126 18.81 14.89 -19.08
C SER A 126 19.21 14.59 -17.64
N ASN A 127 18.63 13.55 -17.03
CA ASN A 127 18.82 13.24 -15.61
C ASN A 127 20.08 12.40 -15.31
N ASN A 128 20.61 11.64 -16.27
CA ASN A 128 21.72 10.69 -16.01
C ASN A 128 23.01 11.06 -16.77
N SER A 129 23.97 11.71 -16.09
CA SER A 129 25.26 12.11 -16.67
C SER A 129 26.11 10.95 -17.19
N LYS A 130 26.14 9.81 -16.48
CA LYS A 130 27.01 8.67 -16.79
C LYS A 130 26.61 7.86 -18.02
N LYS A 131 25.32 7.87 -18.40
CA LYS A 131 24.76 7.02 -19.48
C LYS A 131 24.30 7.81 -20.70
N LYS A 132 24.77 9.05 -20.87
CA LYS A 132 24.28 9.93 -21.94
C LYS A 132 24.43 9.34 -23.35
N SER A 133 25.63 8.87 -23.68
CA SER A 133 25.89 8.24 -25.00
C SER A 133 25.00 7.03 -25.26
N TYR A 134 24.71 6.22 -24.24
CA TYR A 134 23.83 5.05 -24.35
C TYR A 134 22.40 5.45 -24.75
N PHE A 135 21.82 6.44 -24.05
CA PHE A 135 20.46 6.89 -24.36
C PHE A 135 20.36 7.63 -25.70
N ALA A 136 21.40 8.38 -26.09
CA ALA A 136 21.46 9.03 -27.41
C ALA A 136 21.38 8.00 -28.55
N LYS A 137 22.18 6.93 -28.49
CA LYS A 137 22.15 5.84 -29.47
C LYS A 137 20.78 5.13 -29.53
N LYS A 138 20.10 4.97 -28.39
CA LYS A 138 18.75 4.39 -28.35
C LYS A 138 17.72 5.29 -29.02
N ILE A 139 17.84 6.61 -28.86
CA ILE A 139 16.96 7.58 -29.52
C ILE A 139 17.18 7.57 -31.04
N GLU A 140 18.43 7.55 -31.50
CA GLU A 140 18.75 7.48 -32.94
C GLU A 140 18.18 6.22 -33.58
N LYS A 141 18.35 5.07 -32.94
CA LYS A 141 17.78 3.79 -33.41
C LYS A 141 16.26 3.77 -33.50
N LEU A 142 15.57 4.56 -32.68
CA LEU A 142 14.10 4.64 -32.68
C LEU A 142 13.55 5.70 -33.65
N LYS A 143 14.40 6.61 -34.12
CA LYS A 143 14.06 7.61 -35.14
C LYS A 143 14.39 7.15 -36.56
N SER A 144 15.25 6.14 -36.68
CA SER A 144 15.60 5.48 -37.94
C SER A 144 14.49 4.52 -38.35
#